data_AF-A0A2S4XNS7-F1
#
_entry.id   AF-A0A2S4XNS7-F1
#
_cell.length_a   1.000
_cell.length_b   1.000
_cell.length_c   1.000
_cell.angle_alpha   90.00
_cell.angle_beta   90.00
_cell.angle_gamma   90.00
#
_symmetry.space_group_name_H-M   'P 1'
#
loop_
_entity.id
_entity.type
_entity.pdbx_description
1 polymer ?
#
loop_
_entity_poly.entity_id
_entity_poly.type
_entity_poly.pdbx_seq_one_letter_code
_entity_poly.pdbx_strand_id
1 'polypeptide(L)'
;MSGRLHFVRPRRIRRGAALTLVFASVLGTGAAAGTWHDEGPEGAEQRIPVRTVADGREAADGTADRKAVEEAAVKALKAGKSGSQAAADVVSRSGDRWSTVYTAGEYEDFRRELDGEYVGVGLWLRQGGEGRVQVSRVRPGSPAARAGIAPGDDLLAVDGSSTRHRPVTDVVARLRGDGRAASKRAGAVPAAPGTPVELKLRRADRDWTSTLHRARLRATNVTVERPSAPGGMTRIKVEAFAKGTGEEVREAVRSAPPGGILLDLRGNSGGLVAEAVTASAAFLDGGLVATYDVRGSQRALYADRGRATKSPLVVLVDGGTMSAGELLAGALQDRGRAVVIGSPTFGKGSVQMPSKLADGSVAELTVGHYRTPSGRGVDGRGISPDIPADDRAESRARTVMSGLGGGS
;
A
#
# COMPACT_ATOMS: atom_id res chain seq x y z
N MET A 1 28.62 45.06 14.13
CA MET A 1 27.37 44.71 14.83
C MET A 1 26.89 43.36 14.32
N SER A 2 26.77 42.39 15.22
CA SER A 2 26.49 40.98 14.91
C SER A 2 25.00 40.76 14.67
N GLY A 3 24.63 40.34 13.46
CA GLY A 3 23.27 39.99 13.08
C GLY A 3 22.97 38.53 13.39
N ARG A 4 22.02 38.28 14.29
CA ARG A 4 21.56 36.94 14.68
C ARG A 4 20.76 36.29 13.55
N LEU A 5 21.28 35.19 13.01
CA LEU A 5 20.53 34.26 12.16
C LEU A 5 19.62 33.39 13.05
N HIS A 6 18.31 33.58 12.94
CA HIS A 6 17.33 32.67 13.53
C HIS A 6 17.23 31.40 12.69
N PHE A 7 18.04 30.39 13.05
CA PHE A 7 17.84 29.01 12.62
C PHE A 7 16.55 28.47 13.29
N VAL A 8 15.49 28.35 12.51
CA VAL A 8 14.29 27.59 12.91
C VAL A 8 14.66 26.10 12.86
N ARG A 9 14.81 25.48 14.04
CA ARG A 9 14.95 24.02 14.18
C ARG A 9 13.71 23.32 13.58
N PRO A 10 13.86 22.27 12.75
CA PRO A 10 12.72 21.49 12.32
C PRO A 10 12.09 20.79 13.52
N ARG A 11 10.77 21.00 13.67
CA ARG A 11 9.95 20.42 14.72
C ARG A 11 10.03 18.88 14.64
N ARG A 12 10.44 18.26 15.74
CA ARG A 12 10.36 16.81 15.95
C ARG A 12 8.91 16.37 15.73
N ILE A 13 8.66 15.60 14.67
CA ILE A 13 7.38 14.94 14.43
C ILE A 13 7.17 13.96 15.59
N ARG A 14 6.15 14.24 16.41
CA ARG A 14 5.73 13.36 17.50
C ARG A 14 5.19 12.07 16.87
N ARG A 15 5.85 10.96 17.21
CA ARG A 15 5.43 9.58 16.87
C ARG A 15 4.01 9.36 17.38
N GLY A 16 3.07 9.13 16.46
CA GLY A 16 1.64 9.04 16.80
C GLY A 16 0.74 8.72 15.63
N ALA A 17 1.11 7.73 14.81
CA ALA A 17 0.23 6.95 13.94
C ALA A 17 1.10 5.86 13.30
N ALA A 18 1.01 4.62 13.78
CA ALA A 18 1.58 3.50 13.05
C ALA A 18 0.66 3.24 11.84
N LEU A 19 0.92 3.93 10.73
CA LEU A 19 0.46 3.48 9.42
C LEU A 19 1.30 2.24 9.09
N THR A 20 0.77 1.07 9.43
CA THR A 20 1.34 -0.22 9.02
C THR A 20 1.06 -0.40 7.52
N LEU A 21 1.83 0.30 6.68
CA LEU A 21 1.81 0.13 5.22
C LEU A 21 3.19 -0.38 4.81
N VAL A 22 3.23 -1.65 4.40
CA VAL A 22 4.48 -2.41 4.27
C VAL A 22 4.84 -2.69 2.82
N PHE A 23 6.13 -2.57 2.49
CA PHE A 23 6.74 -3.07 1.26
C PHE A 23 6.93 -4.58 1.47
N ALA A 24 5.86 -5.35 1.27
CA ALA A 24 5.97 -6.80 1.32
C ALA A 24 6.55 -7.26 -0.02
N SER A 25 7.87 -7.47 -0.05
CA SER A 25 8.45 -8.34 -1.05
C SER A 25 8.04 -9.78 -0.75
N VAL A 26 6.86 -10.20 -1.22
CA VAL A 26 6.55 -11.62 -1.35
C VAL A 26 7.37 -12.16 -2.52
N LEU A 27 8.68 -12.35 -2.28
CA LEU A 27 9.63 -12.94 -3.24
C LEU A 27 9.76 -14.46 -3.05
N GLY A 28 8.74 -15.09 -2.47
CA GLY A 28 8.71 -16.53 -2.25
C GLY A 28 7.51 -16.96 -1.42
N THR A 29 6.32 -17.04 -2.03
CA THR A 29 5.38 -18.10 -1.63
C THR A 29 5.97 -19.41 -2.13
N GLY A 30 6.67 -20.14 -1.24
CA GLY A 30 7.25 -21.44 -1.61
C GLY A 30 8.12 -22.10 -0.54
N ALA A 31 8.51 -21.40 0.54
CA ALA A 31 9.43 -21.97 1.54
C ALA A 31 8.79 -22.23 2.93
N ALA A 32 7.48 -22.04 3.11
CA ALA A 32 6.83 -22.17 4.43
C ALA A 32 5.63 -23.14 4.47
N ALA A 33 5.42 -23.95 3.42
CA ALA A 33 4.33 -24.93 3.35
C ALA A 33 4.78 -26.41 3.34
N GLY A 34 6.09 -26.71 3.37
CA GLY A 34 6.55 -28.11 3.44
C GLY A 34 6.27 -28.95 2.20
N THR A 35 6.09 -28.34 1.02
CA THR A 35 5.75 -29.04 -0.23
C THR A 35 6.92 -29.12 -1.22
N TRP A 36 8.11 -29.48 -0.76
CA TRP A 36 9.10 -30.15 -1.60
C TRP A 36 9.34 -31.53 -0.98
N HIS A 37 8.41 -32.44 -1.26
CA HIS A 37 8.80 -33.76 -1.71
C HIS A 37 8.99 -33.69 -3.22
N ASP A 38 9.96 -34.44 -3.71
CA ASP A 38 10.16 -34.74 -5.12
C ASP A 38 8.83 -35.19 -5.75
N GLU A 39 8.65 -34.84 -7.02
CA GLU A 39 7.52 -35.16 -7.91
C GLU A 39 6.33 -34.16 -7.93
N GLY A 40 6.13 -33.55 -9.12
CA GLY A 40 5.04 -32.61 -9.43
C GLY A 40 3.65 -33.26 -9.51
N PRO A 41 2.58 -32.47 -9.76
CA PRO A 41 2.28 -32.07 -11.14
C PRO A 41 1.74 -30.63 -11.33
N GLU A 42 1.54 -30.28 -12.60
CA GLU A 42 1.43 -28.97 -13.24
C GLU A 42 0.21 -28.10 -12.87
N GLY A 43 0.42 -26.77 -12.83
CA GLY A 43 -0.66 -25.79 -12.67
C GLY A 43 -0.20 -24.33 -12.46
N ALA A 44 0.37 -23.71 -13.50
CA ALA A 44 0.51 -22.26 -13.71
C ALA A 44 0.88 -21.36 -12.49
N GLU A 45 2.11 -21.45 -12.00
CA GLU A 45 2.74 -20.38 -11.20
C GLU A 45 3.51 -19.42 -12.12
N GLN A 46 3.07 -18.17 -12.22
CA GLN A 46 3.84 -17.11 -12.89
C GLN A 46 5.08 -16.76 -12.06
N ARG A 47 6.24 -17.26 -12.47
CA ARG A 47 7.55 -16.99 -11.86
C ARG A 47 8.05 -15.60 -12.26
N ILE A 48 8.23 -14.70 -11.29
CA ILE A 48 8.95 -13.43 -11.49
C ILE A 48 10.41 -13.76 -11.85
N PRO A 49 10.97 -13.29 -12.98
CA PRO A 49 12.35 -13.59 -13.35
C PRO A 49 13.31 -12.78 -12.47
N VAL A 50 13.85 -13.42 -11.42
CA VAL A 50 14.89 -12.85 -10.57
C VAL A 50 16.25 -13.39 -10.99
N ARG A 51 17.20 -12.51 -11.27
CA ARG A 51 18.62 -12.86 -11.46
C ARG A 51 19.45 -12.39 -10.28
N THR A 52 20.30 -13.28 -9.76
CA THR A 52 21.27 -12.97 -8.70
C THR A 52 22.54 -12.40 -9.32
N VAL A 53 23.03 -11.30 -8.77
CA VAL A 53 24.35 -10.73 -9.09
C VAL A 53 25.16 -10.81 -7.80
N ALA A 54 26.26 -11.57 -7.81
CA ALA A 54 27.13 -11.69 -6.64
C ALA A 54 27.98 -10.42 -6.51
N ASP A 55 27.86 -9.70 -5.39
CA ASP A 55 28.84 -8.69 -5.00
C ASP A 55 28.91 -8.63 -3.47
N GLY A 56 30.12 -8.62 -2.91
CA GLY A 56 30.38 -8.86 -1.49
C GLY A 56 30.34 -7.60 -0.64
N ARG A 57 29.15 -7.14 -0.24
CA ARG A 57 29.00 -6.03 0.74
C ARG A 57 28.25 -6.46 2.00
N GLU A 58 28.80 -6.04 3.14
CA GLU A 58 28.31 -6.30 4.51
C GLU A 58 26.89 -5.77 4.77
N ALA A 59 26.21 -6.41 5.73
CA ALA A 59 24.84 -6.12 6.16
C ALA A 59 24.66 -4.66 6.61
N ALA A 60 23.50 -4.09 6.28
CA ALA A 60 23.14 -2.72 6.61
C ALA A 60 23.11 -2.49 8.14
N ASP A 61 23.97 -1.57 8.60
CA ASP A 61 23.99 -1.02 9.95
C ASP A 61 22.60 -0.51 10.37
N GLY A 62 22.15 -0.86 11.58
CA GLY A 62 20.84 -0.44 12.12
C GLY A 62 19.61 -1.28 11.76
N THR A 63 19.76 -2.50 11.23
CA THR A 63 18.65 -3.46 11.02
C THR A 63 18.47 -4.40 12.21
N ALA A 64 17.26 -4.95 12.39
CA ALA A 64 17.01 -5.91 13.47
C ALA A 64 17.68 -7.27 13.18
N ASP A 65 18.52 -7.74 14.11
CA ASP A 65 19.18 -9.04 13.98
C ASP A 65 18.16 -10.18 14.10
N ARG A 66 18.01 -10.96 13.03
CA ARG A 66 17.03 -12.04 12.96
C ARG A 66 17.26 -13.11 14.03
N LYS A 67 18.51 -13.49 14.28
CA LYS A 67 18.84 -14.54 15.25
C LYS A 67 18.49 -14.09 16.65
N ALA A 68 18.79 -12.83 17.00
CA ALA A 68 18.41 -12.23 18.27
C ALA A 68 16.89 -12.16 18.45
N VAL A 69 16.14 -11.85 17.38
CA VAL A 69 14.66 -11.86 17.39
C VAL A 69 14.13 -13.27 17.65
N GLU A 70 14.62 -14.28 16.94
CA GLU A 70 14.22 -15.68 17.10
C GLU A 70 14.58 -16.23 18.49
N GLU A 71 15.80 -15.97 18.98
CA GLU A 71 16.27 -16.41 20.29
C GLU A 71 15.47 -15.77 21.43
N ALA A 72 15.13 -14.48 21.32
CA ALA A 72 14.29 -13.80 22.29
C ALA A 72 12.90 -14.43 22.37
N ALA A 73 12.29 -14.72 21.22
CA ALA A 73 10.99 -15.39 21.16
C ALA A 73 11.04 -16.78 21.82
N VAL A 74 12.02 -17.62 21.47
CA VAL A 74 12.16 -18.97 22.04
C VAL A 74 12.41 -18.92 23.54
N LYS A 75 13.27 -18.02 24.02
CA LYS A 75 13.55 -17.86 25.45
C LYS A 75 12.31 -17.44 26.23
N ALA A 76 11.50 -16.53 25.68
CA ALA A 76 10.26 -16.10 26.30
C ALA A 76 9.24 -17.24 26.39
N LEU A 77 9.08 -18.01 25.31
CA LEU A 77 8.17 -19.17 25.29
C LEU A 77 8.57 -20.23 26.31
N LYS A 78 9.86 -20.56 26.43
CA LYS A 78 10.38 -21.48 27.46
C LYS A 78 10.10 -20.98 28.89
N ALA A 79 9.95 -19.68 29.07
CA ALA A 79 9.61 -19.06 30.35
C ALA A 79 8.09 -18.83 30.53
N GLY A 80 7.24 -19.39 29.66
CA GLY A 80 5.78 -19.20 29.70
C GLY A 80 5.31 -17.79 29.35
N LYS A 81 6.15 -17.00 28.68
CA LYS A 81 5.86 -15.61 28.25
C LYS A 81 5.57 -15.54 26.75
N SER A 82 5.01 -14.42 26.29
CA SER A 82 4.74 -14.17 24.87
C SER A 82 6.03 -14.08 24.05
N GLY A 83 6.17 -14.96 23.06
CA GLY A 83 7.28 -14.94 22.10
C GLY A 83 7.24 -13.72 21.19
N SER A 84 6.05 -13.43 20.63
CA SER A 84 5.81 -12.24 19.79
C SER A 84 6.17 -10.92 20.47
N GLN A 85 5.82 -10.73 21.76
CA GLN A 85 6.19 -9.51 22.50
C GLN A 85 7.71 -9.42 22.70
N ALA A 86 8.38 -10.51 23.05
CA ALA A 86 9.82 -10.51 23.23
C ALA A 86 10.57 -10.22 21.91
N ALA A 87 10.08 -10.77 20.79
CA ALA A 87 10.57 -10.46 19.46
C ALA A 87 10.35 -8.97 19.11
N ALA A 88 9.15 -8.44 19.39
CA ALA A 88 8.83 -7.03 19.17
C ALA A 88 9.74 -6.08 19.98
N ASP A 89 10.10 -6.46 21.21
CA ASP A 89 11.02 -5.68 22.04
C ASP A 89 12.45 -5.65 21.44
N VAL A 90 12.92 -6.74 20.84
CA VAL A 90 14.21 -6.75 20.12
C VAL A 90 14.15 -5.83 18.90
N VAL A 91 13.10 -5.95 18.10
CA VAL A 91 12.90 -5.10 16.91
C VAL A 91 12.83 -3.62 17.28
N SER A 92 12.08 -3.27 18.33
CA SER A 92 11.95 -1.88 18.81
C SER A 92 13.30 -1.27 19.21
N ARG A 93 14.23 -2.08 19.74
CA ARG A 93 15.57 -1.65 20.14
C ARG A 93 16.57 -1.52 18.99
N SER A 94 16.31 -2.10 17.82
CA SER A 94 17.26 -2.04 16.69
C SER A 94 17.38 -0.65 16.05
N GLY A 95 16.37 0.21 16.25
CA GLY A 95 16.29 1.51 15.60
C GLY A 95 15.76 1.45 14.16
N ASP A 96 15.50 0.25 13.64
CA ASP A 96 14.87 0.06 12.34
C ASP A 96 13.40 0.53 12.40
N ARG A 97 13.10 1.58 11.63
CA ARG A 97 11.76 2.17 11.56
C ARG A 97 10.74 1.31 10.80
N TRP A 98 11.19 0.28 10.08
CA TRP A 98 10.36 -0.53 9.19
C TRP A 98 10.09 -1.94 9.70
N SER A 99 11.03 -2.52 10.45
CA SER A 99 10.86 -3.85 11.02
C SER A 99 9.70 -3.88 12.01
N THR A 100 8.92 -4.96 11.98
CA THR A 100 7.77 -5.15 12.88
C THR A 100 7.54 -6.63 13.17
N VAL A 101 6.80 -6.91 14.24
CA VAL A 101 6.37 -8.27 14.60
C VAL A 101 4.85 -8.30 14.65
N TYR A 102 4.28 -9.27 13.96
CA TYR A 102 2.86 -9.55 13.93
C TYR A 102 2.57 -10.80 14.74
N THR A 103 1.50 -10.80 15.53
CA THR A 103 0.89 -12.08 15.95
C THR A 103 0.41 -12.87 14.73
N ALA A 104 0.15 -14.17 14.89
CA ALA A 104 -0.35 -15.01 13.81
C ALA A 104 -1.63 -14.42 13.16
N GLY A 105 -2.59 -13.99 13.98
CA GLY A 105 -3.83 -13.37 13.51
C GLY A 105 -3.60 -12.04 12.79
N GLU A 106 -2.76 -11.16 13.34
CA GLU A 106 -2.42 -9.89 12.68
C GLU A 106 -1.73 -10.10 11.33
N TYR A 107 -0.87 -11.12 11.21
CA TYR A 107 -0.23 -11.44 9.94
C TYR A 107 -1.22 -12.02 8.92
N GLU A 108 -2.21 -12.80 9.36
CA GLU A 108 -3.29 -13.28 8.50
C GLU A 108 -4.21 -12.16 8.00
N ASP A 109 -4.51 -11.16 8.84
CA ASP A 109 -5.24 -9.96 8.42
C ASP A 109 -4.41 -9.17 7.40
N PHE A 110 -3.12 -8.98 7.66
CA PHE A 110 -2.20 -8.31 6.76
C PHE A 110 -2.11 -9.01 5.39
N ARG A 111 -1.99 -10.35 5.37
CA ARG A 111 -1.98 -11.12 4.12
C ARG A 111 -3.28 -10.96 3.33
N ARG A 112 -4.43 -10.90 4.02
CA ARG A 112 -5.72 -10.68 3.37
C ARG A 112 -5.80 -9.29 2.73
N GLU A 113 -5.26 -8.26 3.37
CA GLU A 113 -5.17 -6.93 2.77
C GLU A 113 -4.34 -6.95 1.47
N LEU A 114 -3.22 -7.68 1.47
CA LEU A 114 -2.43 -7.90 0.25
C LEU A 114 -3.16 -8.72 -0.81
N ASP A 115 -4.10 -9.60 -0.43
CA ASP A 115 -5.02 -10.29 -1.35
C ASP A 115 -6.17 -9.38 -1.84
N GLY A 116 -6.14 -8.09 -1.46
CA GLY A 116 -7.15 -7.10 -1.79
C GLY A 116 -8.43 -7.28 -0.99
N GLU A 117 -8.38 -7.97 0.14
CA GLU A 117 -9.51 -8.25 1.00
C GLU A 117 -9.46 -7.46 2.31
N TYR A 118 -10.60 -7.01 2.78
CA TYR A 118 -10.76 -6.39 4.09
C TYR A 118 -12.04 -6.88 4.77
N VAL A 119 -12.13 -6.70 6.08
CA VAL A 119 -13.36 -6.95 6.83
C VAL A 119 -14.11 -5.64 7.01
N GLY A 120 -15.42 -5.65 6.78
CA GLY A 120 -16.25 -4.48 7.01
C GLY A 120 -17.66 -4.61 6.46
N VAL A 121 -18.34 -3.48 6.30
CA VAL A 121 -19.75 -3.44 5.86
C VAL A 121 -19.95 -2.93 4.43
N GLY A 122 -18.91 -2.44 3.77
CA GLY A 122 -18.95 -2.03 2.36
C GLY A 122 -19.40 -0.59 2.13
N LEU A 123 -19.02 0.31 3.04
CA LEU A 123 -19.28 1.74 2.95
C LEU A 123 -18.00 2.52 2.66
N TRP A 124 -18.11 3.52 1.81
CA TRP A 124 -17.17 4.65 1.77
C TRP A 124 -17.84 5.85 2.40
N LEU A 125 -17.07 6.58 3.18
CA LEU A 125 -17.53 7.74 3.93
C LEU A 125 -16.76 8.98 3.48
N ARG A 126 -17.41 10.13 3.59
CA ARG A 126 -16.78 11.44 3.42
C ARG A 126 -17.18 12.35 4.57
N GLN A 127 -16.37 13.37 4.81
CA GLN A 127 -16.76 14.46 5.69
C GLN A 127 -17.83 15.29 4.95
N GLY A 128 -19.01 15.40 5.54
CA GLY A 128 -20.05 16.34 5.13
C GLY A 128 -19.88 17.69 5.82
N GLY A 129 -20.75 18.64 5.47
CA GLY A 129 -20.82 19.94 6.14
C GLY A 129 -21.09 19.81 7.64
N GLU A 130 -20.64 20.79 8.43
CA GLU A 130 -20.89 20.88 9.87
C GLU A 130 -20.40 19.67 10.69
N GLY A 131 -19.37 18.98 10.20
CA GLY A 131 -18.80 17.83 10.89
C GLY A 131 -19.65 16.56 10.82
N ARG A 132 -20.64 16.51 9.91
CA ARG A 132 -21.39 15.28 9.60
C ARG A 132 -20.49 14.29 8.87
N VAL A 133 -20.79 13.01 9.03
CA VAL A 133 -20.16 11.93 8.26
C VAL A 133 -21.22 11.36 7.34
N GLN A 134 -20.95 11.36 6.04
CA GLN A 134 -21.92 10.94 5.03
C GLN A 134 -21.38 9.79 4.19
N VAL A 135 -22.27 8.88 3.81
CA VAL A 135 -21.99 7.79 2.86
C VAL A 135 -21.74 8.39 1.48
N SER A 136 -20.54 8.20 0.95
CA SER A 136 -20.16 8.64 -0.40
C SER A 136 -20.39 7.55 -1.44
N ARG A 137 -20.19 6.28 -1.06
CA ARG A 137 -20.40 5.13 -1.93
C ARG A 137 -20.80 3.92 -1.10
N VAL A 138 -21.57 3.03 -1.72
CA VAL A 138 -21.94 1.73 -1.13
C VAL A 138 -21.53 0.64 -2.10
N ARG A 139 -20.94 -0.43 -1.58
CA ARG A 139 -20.46 -1.51 -2.44
C ARG A 139 -21.62 -2.43 -2.82
N PRO A 140 -21.82 -2.72 -4.12
CA PRO A 140 -22.80 -3.73 -4.53
C PRO A 140 -22.57 -5.07 -3.82
N GLY A 141 -23.66 -5.73 -3.42
CA GLY A 141 -23.62 -7.03 -2.74
C GLY A 141 -23.02 -7.01 -1.32
N SER A 142 -22.71 -5.85 -0.74
CA SER A 142 -22.21 -5.75 0.64
C SER A 142 -23.32 -5.83 1.70
N PRO A 143 -22.98 -6.06 2.99
CA PRO A 143 -23.93 -5.93 4.08
C PRO A 143 -24.69 -4.59 4.07
N ALA A 144 -24.00 -3.48 3.84
CA ALA A 144 -24.61 -2.16 3.77
C ALA A 144 -25.61 -2.03 2.60
N ALA A 145 -25.26 -2.56 1.43
CA ALA A 145 -26.16 -2.54 0.27
C ALA A 145 -27.44 -3.35 0.53
N ARG A 146 -27.32 -4.54 1.14
CA ARG A 146 -28.48 -5.38 1.52
C ARG A 146 -29.39 -4.71 2.54
N ALA A 147 -28.84 -3.84 3.39
CA ALA A 147 -29.61 -3.06 4.35
C ALA A 147 -30.24 -1.78 3.78
N GLY A 148 -30.12 -1.53 2.47
CA GLY A 148 -30.72 -0.37 1.80
C GLY A 148 -30.01 0.97 2.08
N ILE A 149 -28.80 0.92 2.63
CA ILE A 149 -27.95 2.10 2.80
C ILE A 149 -27.52 2.58 1.41
N ALA A 150 -27.59 3.89 1.18
CA ALA A 150 -27.30 4.50 -0.11
C ALA A 150 -26.35 5.69 0.04
N PRO A 151 -25.66 6.08 -1.06
CA PRO A 151 -24.95 7.36 -1.10
C PRO A 151 -25.86 8.52 -0.71
N GLY A 152 -25.33 9.44 0.10
CA GLY A 152 -26.08 10.57 0.66
C GLY A 152 -26.61 10.36 2.07
N ASP A 153 -26.64 9.12 2.57
CA ASP A 153 -27.05 8.84 3.96
C ASP A 153 -26.06 9.42 4.96
N ASP A 154 -26.56 10.12 5.97
CA ASP A 154 -25.75 10.60 7.08
C ASP A 154 -25.60 9.47 8.12
N LEU A 155 -24.36 9.11 8.43
CA LEU A 155 -24.03 8.17 9.49
C LEU A 155 -23.90 8.95 10.79
N LEU A 156 -24.85 8.78 11.71
CA LEU A 156 -24.94 9.54 12.97
C LEU A 156 -24.17 8.88 14.13
N ALA A 157 -24.16 7.53 14.17
CA ALA A 157 -23.45 6.77 15.20
C ALA A 157 -23.05 5.37 14.70
N VAL A 158 -21.99 4.83 15.31
CA VAL A 158 -21.53 3.43 15.16
C VAL A 158 -21.39 2.83 16.56
N ASP A 159 -22.11 1.72 16.82
CA ASP A 159 -22.17 1.06 18.14
C ASP A 159 -22.46 2.06 19.27
N GLY A 160 -23.51 2.87 19.09
CA GLY A 160 -23.91 3.95 20.01
C GLY A 160 -22.95 5.16 20.09
N SER A 161 -21.76 5.08 19.49
CA SER A 161 -20.78 6.18 19.49
C SER A 161 -21.06 7.17 18.37
N SER A 162 -21.30 8.44 18.70
CA SER A 162 -21.52 9.48 17.69
C SER A 162 -20.30 9.65 16.76
N THR A 163 -20.60 9.81 15.48
CA THR A 163 -19.63 10.10 14.41
C THR A 163 -19.43 11.60 14.18
N ARG A 164 -20.24 12.47 14.81
CA ARG A 164 -20.16 13.92 14.59
C ARG A 164 -18.79 14.45 15.04
N HIS A 165 -18.17 15.28 14.20
CA HIS A 165 -16.82 15.82 14.41
C HIS A 165 -15.73 14.76 14.62
N ARG A 166 -16.00 13.49 14.30
CA ARG A 166 -14.97 12.45 14.29
C ARG A 166 -14.23 12.49 12.95
N PRO A 167 -12.91 12.28 12.95
CA PRO A 167 -12.19 11.97 11.73
C PRO A 167 -12.85 10.78 11.03
N VAL A 168 -13.10 10.90 9.72
CA VAL A 168 -13.71 9.83 8.91
C VAL A 168 -12.90 8.53 9.03
N THR A 169 -11.58 8.62 9.13
CA THR A 169 -10.67 7.49 9.34
C THR A 169 -11.01 6.67 10.58
N ASP A 170 -11.36 7.33 11.69
CA ASP A 170 -11.72 6.67 12.95
C ASP A 170 -13.06 5.94 12.82
N VAL A 171 -14.00 6.52 12.07
CA VAL A 171 -15.30 5.92 11.80
C VAL A 171 -15.14 4.69 10.89
N VAL A 172 -14.31 4.79 9.85
CA VAL A 172 -13.99 3.65 8.97
C VAL A 172 -13.34 2.51 9.76
N ALA A 173 -12.38 2.80 10.64
CA ALA A 173 -11.74 1.79 11.49
C ALA A 173 -12.76 1.03 12.35
N ARG A 174 -13.73 1.73 12.96
CA ARG A 174 -14.82 1.10 13.73
C ARG A 174 -15.71 0.20 12.86
N LEU A 175 -16.05 0.66 11.65
CA LEU A 175 -16.82 -0.14 10.69
C LEU A 175 -16.09 -1.41 10.26
N ARG A 176 -14.75 -1.35 10.14
CA ARG A 176 -13.90 -2.51 9.84
C ARG A 176 -13.70 -3.43 11.04
N GLY A 177 -13.92 -2.92 12.25
CA GLY A 177 -13.66 -3.65 13.48
C GLY A 177 -12.22 -3.51 13.97
N ASP A 178 -11.48 -2.55 13.42
CA ASP A 178 -10.12 -2.21 13.80
C ASP A 178 -10.20 -1.40 15.11
N GLY A 179 -10.31 -2.10 16.25
CA GLY A 179 -10.50 -1.52 17.58
C GLY A 179 -9.40 -0.54 18.04
N ARG A 180 -8.36 -0.31 17.23
CA ARG A 180 -7.24 0.61 17.50
C ARG A 180 -7.68 2.08 17.60
N ALA A 181 -8.75 2.49 16.89
CA ALA A 181 -9.24 3.88 16.97
C ALA A 181 -10.18 4.14 18.16
N ALA A 182 -10.73 3.09 18.79
CA ALA A 182 -11.71 3.24 19.88
C ALA A 182 -11.13 3.02 21.27
N SER A 183 -9.97 2.35 21.41
CA SER A 183 -9.34 2.13 22.71
C SER A 183 -7.83 2.36 22.63
N LYS A 184 -7.31 3.18 23.56
CA LYS A 184 -5.86 3.25 23.87
C LYS A 184 -5.34 1.94 24.50
N ARG A 185 -6.08 0.83 24.43
CA ARG A 185 -5.62 -0.47 24.92
C ARG A 185 -4.89 -1.16 23.78
N ALA A 186 -3.57 -1.22 23.90
CA ALA A 186 -2.77 -2.17 23.13
C ALA A 186 -3.39 -3.58 23.34
N GLY A 187 -3.75 -4.27 22.26
CA GLY A 187 -4.30 -5.63 22.30
C GLY A 187 -5.76 -5.82 21.83
N ALA A 188 -6.43 -4.80 21.28
CA ALA A 188 -7.73 -5.03 20.64
C ALA A 188 -7.56 -5.86 19.35
N VAL A 189 -8.10 -7.07 19.35
CA VAL A 189 -8.13 -7.97 18.18
C VAL A 189 -9.09 -7.39 17.12
N PRO A 190 -8.69 -7.32 15.84
CA PRO A 190 -9.59 -6.93 14.75
C PRO A 190 -10.85 -7.80 14.74
N ALA A 191 -12.02 -7.20 14.48
CA ALA A 191 -13.26 -7.95 14.49
C ALA A 191 -13.31 -8.95 13.31
N ALA A 192 -13.66 -10.20 13.61
CA ALA A 192 -13.82 -11.24 12.60
C ALA A 192 -15.04 -10.97 11.69
N PRO A 193 -15.07 -11.52 10.46
CA PRO A 193 -16.30 -11.61 9.66
C PRO A 193 -17.44 -12.25 10.46
N GLY A 194 -18.66 -11.76 10.26
CA GLY A 194 -19.86 -12.17 11.00
C GLY A 194 -20.13 -11.35 12.27
N THR A 195 -19.14 -10.63 12.80
CA THR A 195 -19.35 -9.75 13.97
C THR A 195 -20.35 -8.64 13.66
N PRO A 196 -21.27 -8.32 14.60
CA PRO A 196 -22.26 -7.27 14.39
C PRO A 196 -21.64 -5.87 14.53
N VAL A 197 -22.24 -4.90 13.86
CA VAL A 197 -22.02 -3.47 14.04
C VAL A 197 -23.35 -2.74 13.87
N GLU A 198 -23.71 -1.91 14.83
CA GLU A 198 -24.94 -1.14 14.81
C GLU A 198 -24.69 0.25 14.22
N LEU A 199 -25.44 0.62 13.20
CA LEU A 199 -25.37 1.93 12.57
C LEU A 199 -26.63 2.72 12.82
N LYS A 200 -26.50 3.95 13.33
CA LYS A 200 -27.59 4.95 13.32
C LYS A 200 -27.42 5.84 12.10
N LEU A 201 -28.43 5.87 11.24
CA LEU A 201 -28.40 6.53 9.93
C LEU A 201 -29.54 7.56 9.81
N ARG A 202 -29.36 8.53 8.91
CA ARG A 202 -30.36 9.53 8.53
C ARG A 202 -30.40 9.73 7.03
N ARG A 203 -31.61 9.80 6.48
CA ARG A 203 -31.91 10.14 5.08
C ARG A 203 -33.07 11.12 5.09
N ALA A 204 -32.82 12.34 4.62
CA ALA A 204 -33.74 13.46 4.84
C ALA A 204 -34.10 13.58 6.34
N ASP A 205 -35.39 13.54 6.69
CA ASP A 205 -35.87 13.68 8.06
C ASP A 205 -36.15 12.35 8.78
N ARG A 206 -35.74 11.22 8.18
CA ARG A 206 -35.94 9.88 8.76
C ARG A 206 -34.64 9.34 9.34
N ASP A 207 -34.67 9.07 10.64
CA ASP A 207 -33.64 8.28 11.34
C ASP A 207 -34.03 6.81 11.37
N TRP A 208 -33.04 5.94 11.23
CA TRP A 208 -33.21 4.52 11.52
C TRP A 208 -31.91 3.92 12.06
N THR A 209 -32.05 2.76 12.70
CA THR A 209 -30.93 1.96 13.14
C THR A 209 -30.88 0.67 12.33
N SER A 210 -29.69 0.24 11.95
CA SER A 210 -29.48 -1.02 11.25
C SER A 210 -28.29 -1.76 11.85
N THR A 211 -28.52 -2.99 12.29
CA THR A 211 -27.44 -3.90 12.69
C THR A 211 -26.98 -4.67 11.47
N LEU A 212 -25.72 -4.44 11.10
CA LEU A 212 -25.05 -5.13 10.00
C LEU A 212 -24.09 -6.18 10.55
N HIS A 213 -23.89 -7.25 9.80
CA HIS A 213 -22.80 -8.18 10.06
C HIS A 213 -21.64 -7.88 9.13
N ARG A 214 -20.43 -7.71 9.68
CA ARG A 214 -19.22 -7.51 8.90
C ARG A 214 -19.03 -8.71 7.97
N ALA A 215 -18.57 -8.47 6.75
CA ALA A 215 -18.26 -9.51 5.78
C ALA A 215 -16.82 -9.35 5.28
N ARG A 216 -16.29 -10.40 4.64
CA ARG A 216 -15.07 -10.28 3.83
C ARG A 216 -15.40 -9.60 2.52
N LEU A 217 -14.58 -8.62 2.16
CA LEU A 217 -14.90 -7.62 1.17
C LEU A 217 -13.67 -7.35 0.29
N ARG A 218 -13.82 -7.30 -1.04
CA ARG A 218 -12.73 -6.87 -1.95
C ARG A 218 -12.60 -5.36 -2.08
N ALA A 219 -11.37 -4.86 -2.01
CA ALA A 219 -10.99 -3.48 -2.30
C ALA A 219 -11.07 -3.21 -3.80
N THR A 220 -11.27 -1.94 -4.17
CA THR A 220 -11.16 -1.47 -5.55
C THR A 220 -9.83 -0.74 -5.68
N ASN A 221 -8.81 -1.42 -6.19
CA ASN A 221 -7.45 -0.88 -6.21
C ASN A 221 -7.16 -0.07 -7.47
N VAL A 222 -7.86 -0.36 -8.57
CA VAL A 222 -7.75 0.38 -9.84
C VAL A 222 -9.09 1.04 -10.19
N THR A 223 -9.06 2.35 -10.42
CA THR A 223 -10.20 3.11 -10.95
C THR A 223 -9.79 3.76 -12.28
N VAL A 224 -10.67 3.66 -13.28
CA VAL A 224 -10.41 4.20 -14.63
C VAL A 224 -11.42 5.30 -14.95
N GLU A 225 -10.91 6.48 -15.28
CA GLU A 225 -11.71 7.60 -15.79
C GLU A 225 -11.33 7.83 -17.26
N ARG A 226 -12.29 7.59 -18.16
CA ARG A 226 -12.09 7.74 -19.60
C ARG A 226 -12.28 9.19 -20.03
N PRO A 227 -11.60 9.65 -21.09
CA PRO A 227 -11.82 10.98 -21.62
C PRO A 227 -13.23 11.13 -22.20
N SER A 228 -13.79 12.34 -22.08
CA SER A 228 -15.09 12.68 -22.68
C SER A 228 -15.01 12.96 -24.19
N ALA A 229 -13.81 13.18 -24.72
CA ALA A 229 -13.55 13.46 -26.13
C ALA A 229 -12.50 12.50 -26.71
N PRO A 230 -12.56 12.17 -28.02
CA PRO A 230 -11.50 11.43 -28.71
C PRO A 230 -10.14 12.10 -28.54
N GLY A 231 -9.06 11.31 -28.49
CA GLY A 231 -7.70 11.85 -28.31
C GLY A 231 -7.39 12.35 -26.90
N GLY A 232 -8.37 12.36 -25.99
CA GLY A 232 -8.19 12.77 -24.61
C GLY A 232 -7.42 11.75 -23.75
N MET A 233 -7.13 12.15 -22.52
CA MET A 233 -6.32 11.38 -21.58
C MET A 233 -7.17 10.43 -20.73
N THR A 234 -6.81 9.15 -20.71
CA THR A 234 -7.40 8.16 -19.77
C THR A 234 -6.64 8.21 -18.45
N ARG A 235 -7.35 8.45 -17.35
CA ARG A 235 -6.75 8.39 -16.00
C ARG A 235 -6.94 7.01 -15.41
N ILE A 236 -5.83 6.42 -14.96
CA ILE A 236 -5.79 5.14 -14.26
C ILE A 236 -5.26 5.44 -12.86
N LYS A 237 -6.15 5.40 -11.87
CA LYS A 237 -5.82 5.61 -10.46
C LYS A 237 -5.49 4.27 -9.82
N VAL A 238 -4.33 4.15 -9.17
CA VAL A 238 -3.94 2.95 -8.42
C VAL A 238 -3.79 3.31 -6.94
N GLU A 239 -4.67 2.76 -6.09
CA GLU A 239 -4.66 3.01 -4.64
C GLU A 239 -3.63 2.15 -3.89
N ALA A 240 -3.47 0.89 -4.30
CA ALA A 240 -2.52 -0.06 -3.71
C ALA A 240 -2.22 -1.18 -4.71
N PHE A 241 -1.09 -1.86 -4.56
CA PHE A 241 -0.70 -3.02 -5.33
C PHE A 241 -1.08 -4.31 -4.59
N ALA A 242 -2.37 -4.62 -4.54
CA ALA A 242 -2.84 -5.90 -4.02
C ALA A 242 -2.82 -6.97 -5.12
N LYS A 243 -3.05 -8.23 -4.75
CA LYS A 243 -3.08 -9.36 -5.67
C LYS A 243 -4.07 -9.10 -6.82
N GLY A 244 -3.57 -9.20 -8.05
CA GLY A 244 -4.32 -8.95 -9.29
C GLY A 244 -4.30 -7.50 -9.78
N THR A 245 -3.85 -6.53 -8.97
CA THR A 245 -3.82 -5.12 -9.38
C THR A 245 -2.91 -4.87 -10.58
N GLY A 246 -1.81 -5.59 -10.72
CA GLY A 246 -0.92 -5.49 -11.88
C GLY A 246 -1.65 -5.82 -13.19
N GLU A 247 -2.45 -6.89 -13.20
CA GLU A 247 -3.27 -7.26 -14.35
C GLU A 247 -4.43 -6.28 -14.60
N GLU A 248 -5.07 -5.77 -13.54
CA GLU A 248 -6.08 -4.70 -13.66
C GLU A 248 -5.50 -3.45 -14.34
N VAL A 249 -4.26 -3.05 -14.00
CA VAL A 249 -3.56 -1.95 -14.66
C VAL A 249 -3.26 -2.29 -16.13
N ARG A 250 -2.76 -3.49 -16.43
CA ARG A 250 -2.48 -3.91 -17.81
C ARG A 250 -3.74 -3.90 -18.67
N GLU A 251 -4.86 -4.37 -18.14
CA GLU A 251 -6.15 -4.34 -18.81
C GLU A 251 -6.66 -2.91 -18.99
N ALA A 252 -6.58 -2.07 -17.95
CA ALA A 252 -6.96 -0.65 -18.06
C ALA A 252 -6.18 0.09 -19.15
N VAL A 253 -4.88 -0.20 -19.29
CA VAL A 253 -4.03 0.37 -20.34
C VAL A 253 -4.40 -0.17 -21.73
N ARG A 254 -4.67 -1.48 -21.84
CA ARG A 254 -5.06 -2.13 -23.11
C ARG A 254 -6.41 -1.63 -23.63
N SER A 255 -7.35 -1.42 -22.71
CA SER A 255 -8.70 -0.94 -22.98
C SER A 255 -8.80 0.59 -23.06
N ALA A 256 -7.68 1.33 -22.89
CA ALA A 256 -7.68 2.77 -23.03
C ALA A 256 -7.86 3.16 -24.51
N PRO A 257 -8.76 4.10 -24.85
CA PRO A 257 -8.86 4.64 -26.20
C PRO A 257 -7.55 5.30 -26.64
N PRO A 258 -7.33 5.47 -27.96
CA PRO A 258 -6.20 6.25 -28.47
C PRO A 258 -6.14 7.64 -27.82
N GLY A 259 -4.97 7.99 -27.29
CA GLY A 259 -4.75 9.21 -26.52
C GLY A 259 -3.64 9.02 -25.49
N GLY A 260 -3.56 9.94 -24.54
CA GLY A 260 -2.63 9.91 -23.41
C GLY A 260 -3.10 9.06 -22.23
N ILE A 261 -2.18 8.65 -21.36
CA ILE A 261 -2.47 7.98 -20.10
C ILE A 261 -1.96 8.82 -18.93
N LEU A 262 -2.83 9.08 -17.96
CA LEU A 262 -2.48 9.63 -16.66
C LEU A 262 -2.47 8.50 -15.63
N LEU A 263 -1.30 8.03 -15.26
CA LEU A 263 -1.17 7.08 -14.16
C LEU A 263 -1.12 7.85 -12.83
N ASP A 264 -2.18 7.75 -12.04
CA ASP A 264 -2.28 8.48 -10.77
C ASP A 264 -1.94 7.57 -9.59
N LEU A 265 -0.76 7.80 -8.99
CA LEU A 265 -0.22 7.07 -7.84
C LEU A 265 -0.27 7.90 -6.55
N ARG A 266 -0.94 9.06 -6.54
CA ARG A 266 -1.08 9.89 -5.32
C ARG A 266 -1.78 9.11 -4.21
N GLY A 267 -1.27 9.16 -2.98
CA GLY A 267 -1.81 8.37 -1.86
C GLY A 267 -1.66 6.86 -2.01
N ASN A 268 -0.89 6.36 -2.98
CA ASN A 268 -0.69 4.93 -3.18
C ASN A 268 0.18 4.35 -2.06
N SER A 269 -0.39 3.45 -1.26
CA SER A 269 0.25 2.91 -0.06
C SER A 269 1.37 1.89 -0.32
N GLY A 270 1.67 1.57 -1.57
CA GLY A 270 2.57 0.50 -1.96
C GLY A 270 1.82 -0.82 -2.12
N GLY A 271 2.36 -1.91 -1.59
CA GLY A 271 1.80 -3.26 -1.68
C GLY A 271 2.81 -4.28 -2.21
N LEU A 272 2.31 -5.26 -2.95
CA LEU A 272 3.10 -6.35 -3.53
C LEU A 272 4.01 -5.83 -4.64
N VAL A 273 5.31 -6.04 -4.47
CA VAL A 273 6.33 -5.73 -5.49
C VAL A 273 6.06 -6.42 -6.82
N ALA A 274 5.62 -7.67 -6.76
CA ALA A 274 5.25 -8.47 -7.93
C ALA A 274 4.21 -7.76 -8.80
N GLU A 275 3.17 -7.21 -8.18
CA GLU A 275 2.07 -6.53 -8.87
C GLU A 275 2.53 -5.21 -9.51
N ALA A 276 3.45 -4.48 -8.87
CA ALA A 276 4.07 -3.31 -9.47
C ALA A 276 4.98 -3.65 -10.66
N VAL A 277 5.72 -4.77 -10.58
CA VAL A 277 6.51 -5.28 -11.72
C VAL A 277 5.58 -5.68 -12.87
N THR A 278 4.49 -6.40 -12.60
CA THR A 278 3.46 -6.74 -13.60
C THR A 278 2.82 -5.49 -14.21
N ALA A 279 2.47 -4.49 -13.40
CA ALA A 279 1.95 -3.21 -13.87
C ALA A 279 2.96 -2.47 -14.76
N SER A 280 4.25 -2.52 -14.45
CA SER A 280 5.31 -1.88 -15.23
C SER A 280 5.37 -2.41 -16.67
N ALA A 281 5.06 -3.69 -16.89
CA ALA A 281 5.02 -4.32 -18.21
C ALA A 281 3.88 -3.77 -19.11
N ALA A 282 2.91 -3.03 -18.55
CA ALA A 282 1.95 -2.28 -19.36
C ALA A 282 2.60 -1.13 -20.13
N PHE A 283 3.70 -0.60 -19.62
CA PHE A 283 4.35 0.63 -20.10
C PHE A 283 5.78 0.42 -20.62
N LEU A 284 6.45 -0.64 -20.14
CA LEU A 284 7.82 -1.01 -20.48
C LEU A 284 7.83 -2.31 -21.27
N ASP A 285 8.53 -2.34 -22.41
CA ASP A 285 8.74 -3.57 -23.17
C ASP A 285 9.98 -4.32 -22.66
N GLY A 286 9.81 -4.89 -21.47
CA GLY A 286 10.89 -5.49 -20.70
C GLY A 286 11.93 -4.51 -20.15
N GLY A 287 12.99 -5.09 -19.59
CA GLY A 287 14.12 -4.35 -19.00
C GLY A 287 14.01 -4.17 -17.48
N LEU A 288 15.06 -3.58 -16.91
CA LEU A 288 15.22 -3.45 -15.46
C LEU A 288 14.16 -2.50 -14.88
N VAL A 289 13.48 -2.96 -13.82
CA VAL A 289 12.52 -2.19 -13.05
C VAL A 289 13.15 -1.70 -11.74
N ALA A 290 13.85 -2.58 -11.03
CA ALA A 290 14.60 -2.24 -9.83
C ALA A 290 15.68 -3.29 -9.56
N THR A 291 16.73 -2.89 -8.85
CA THR A 291 17.59 -3.84 -8.15
C THR A 291 17.31 -3.78 -6.67
N TYR A 292 17.62 -4.86 -5.95
CA TYR A 292 17.50 -4.91 -4.51
C TYR A 292 18.58 -5.81 -3.92
N ASP A 293 19.03 -5.51 -2.72
CA ASP A 293 19.91 -6.41 -1.97
C ASP A 293 19.13 -7.17 -0.90
N VAL A 294 19.57 -8.41 -0.65
CA VAL A 294 19.15 -9.20 0.51
C VAL A 294 20.43 -9.67 1.18
N ARG A 295 20.77 -9.07 2.33
CA ARG A 295 21.96 -9.42 3.12
C ARG A 295 23.24 -9.43 2.28
N GLY A 296 23.43 -8.39 1.47
CA GLY A 296 24.58 -8.25 0.57
C GLY A 296 24.42 -8.91 -0.81
N SER A 297 23.48 -9.85 -0.98
CA SER A 297 23.23 -10.44 -2.30
C SER A 297 22.34 -9.53 -3.15
N GLN A 298 22.91 -8.93 -4.20
CA GLN A 298 22.16 -8.16 -5.20
C GLN A 298 21.27 -9.06 -6.05
N ARG A 299 20.06 -8.58 -6.32
CA ARG A 299 19.04 -9.21 -7.15
C ARG A 299 18.41 -8.14 -8.03
N ALA A 300 17.91 -8.54 -9.19
CA ALA A 300 17.26 -7.64 -10.14
C ALA A 300 15.83 -8.09 -10.47
N LEU A 301 14.94 -7.12 -10.64
CA LEU A 301 13.56 -7.28 -11.08
C LEU A 301 13.43 -6.72 -12.49
N TYR A 302 12.84 -7.51 -13.38
CA TYR A 302 12.64 -7.13 -14.78
C TYR A 302 11.16 -7.09 -15.11
N ALA A 303 10.75 -6.12 -15.92
CA ALA A 303 9.45 -6.14 -16.55
C ALA A 303 9.42 -7.29 -17.57
N ASP A 304 8.25 -7.90 -17.72
CA ASP A 304 8.03 -8.86 -18.80
C ASP A 304 8.03 -8.14 -20.16
N ARG A 305 8.48 -8.84 -21.20
CA ARG A 305 8.36 -8.36 -22.58
C ARG A 305 6.92 -8.52 -23.08
N GLY A 306 6.45 -7.60 -23.90
CA GLY A 306 5.08 -7.67 -24.42
C GLY A 306 4.59 -6.40 -25.09
N ARG A 307 3.26 -6.27 -25.22
CA ARG A 307 2.60 -5.12 -25.85
C ARG A 307 2.56 -3.91 -24.92
N ALA A 308 3.73 -3.39 -24.54
CA ALA A 308 3.82 -2.14 -23.82
C ALA A 308 3.23 -1.00 -24.66
N THR A 309 2.36 -0.21 -24.06
CA THR A 309 1.75 0.93 -24.78
C THR A 309 2.81 1.95 -25.18
N LYS A 310 2.63 2.55 -26.36
CA LYS A 310 3.40 3.70 -26.83
C LYS A 310 2.70 5.03 -26.60
N SER A 311 1.50 5.00 -26.00
CA SER A 311 0.75 6.20 -25.64
C SER A 311 1.60 7.16 -24.79
N PRO A 312 1.46 8.48 -25.00
CA PRO A 312 1.99 9.48 -24.09
C PRO A 312 1.60 9.18 -22.63
N LEU A 313 2.55 9.30 -21.71
CA LEU A 313 2.38 8.88 -20.31
C LEU A 313 2.88 9.94 -19.35
N VAL A 314 2.01 10.32 -18.42
CA VAL A 314 2.33 11.17 -17.27
C VAL A 314 1.98 10.41 -16.00
N VAL A 315 2.84 10.48 -14.99
CA VAL A 315 2.61 9.86 -13.67
C VAL A 315 2.40 10.96 -12.63
N LEU A 316 1.31 10.88 -11.87
CA LEU A 316 1.08 11.73 -10.70
C LEU A 316 1.55 11.03 -9.43
N VAL A 317 2.32 11.75 -8.61
CA VAL A 317 2.81 11.26 -7.32
C VAL A 317 2.63 12.31 -6.22
N ASP A 318 2.61 11.86 -4.97
CA ASP A 318 2.69 12.74 -3.80
C ASP A 318 3.43 12.06 -2.63
N GLY A 319 3.52 12.76 -1.49
CA GLY A 319 4.09 12.20 -0.26
C GLY A 319 3.36 10.98 0.30
N GLY A 320 2.19 10.62 -0.25
CA GLY A 320 1.49 9.38 0.05
C GLY A 320 1.86 8.23 -0.87
N THR A 321 2.48 8.48 -2.03
CA THR A 321 3.04 7.45 -2.90
C THR A 321 4.22 6.77 -2.20
N MET A 322 4.12 5.46 -1.97
CA MET A 322 5.07 4.71 -1.17
C MET A 322 5.49 3.41 -1.86
N SER A 323 6.70 2.92 -1.57
CA SER A 323 7.04 1.50 -1.70
C SER A 323 6.88 1.01 -3.15
N ALA A 324 6.05 -0.01 -3.41
CA ALA A 324 5.80 -0.53 -4.76
C ALA A 324 5.36 0.55 -5.77
N GLY A 325 4.65 1.59 -5.32
CA GLY A 325 4.33 2.76 -6.14
C GLY A 325 5.54 3.62 -6.49
N GLU A 326 6.48 3.78 -5.55
CA GLU A 326 7.76 4.48 -5.79
C GLU A 326 8.65 3.69 -6.75
N LEU A 327 8.62 2.36 -6.66
CA LEU A 327 9.33 1.46 -7.57
C LEU A 327 8.80 1.61 -9.00
N LEU A 328 7.48 1.59 -9.20
CA LEU A 328 6.89 1.80 -10.53
C LEU A 328 7.19 3.21 -11.06
N ALA A 329 6.98 4.26 -10.26
CA ALA A 329 7.25 5.63 -10.66
C ALA A 329 8.74 5.83 -11.04
N GLY A 330 9.66 5.36 -10.21
CA GLY A 330 11.10 5.44 -10.46
C GLY A 330 11.53 4.64 -11.69
N ALA A 331 10.95 3.46 -11.93
CA ALA A 331 11.26 2.67 -13.12
C ALA A 331 10.82 3.36 -14.42
N LEU A 332 9.63 3.99 -14.42
CA LEU A 332 9.12 4.72 -15.57
C LEU A 332 9.91 6.02 -15.82
N GLN A 333 10.29 6.71 -14.75
CA GLN A 333 11.10 7.94 -14.81
C GLN A 333 12.51 7.66 -15.36
N ASP A 334 13.23 6.71 -14.75
CA ASP A 334 14.64 6.43 -15.08
C ASP A 334 14.83 5.92 -16.51
N ARG A 335 13.78 5.30 -17.05
CA ARG A 335 13.76 4.77 -18.41
C ARG A 335 13.25 5.78 -19.42
N GLY A 336 13.00 7.02 -19.01
CA GLY A 336 12.46 8.07 -19.87
C GLY A 336 11.09 7.75 -20.44
N ARG A 337 10.32 6.85 -19.79
CA ARG A 337 9.02 6.38 -20.30
C ARG A 337 7.89 7.34 -19.92
N ALA A 338 7.99 8.02 -18.79
CA ALA A 338 6.97 8.93 -18.31
C ALA A 338 7.58 10.22 -17.75
N VAL A 339 6.81 11.30 -17.79
CA VAL A 339 7.08 12.50 -17.00
C VAL A 339 6.36 12.36 -15.65
N VAL A 340 7.09 12.44 -14.56
CA VAL A 340 6.58 12.37 -13.18
C VAL A 340 6.29 13.78 -12.68
N ILE A 341 5.06 14.02 -12.20
CA ILE A 341 4.58 15.33 -11.76
C ILE A 341 3.97 15.19 -10.36
N GLY A 342 4.25 16.13 -9.46
CA GLY A 342 3.67 16.10 -8.12
C GLY A 342 4.58 16.65 -7.03
N SER A 343 4.55 16.02 -5.87
CA SER A 343 5.49 16.28 -4.76
C SER A 343 6.39 15.07 -4.49
N PRO A 344 7.53 15.22 -3.78
CA PRO A 344 8.40 14.10 -3.43
C PRO A 344 7.61 12.97 -2.74
N THR A 345 7.92 11.73 -3.15
CA THR A 345 7.26 10.55 -2.59
C THR A 345 7.77 10.21 -1.19
N PHE A 346 7.14 9.22 -0.55
CA PHE A 346 7.33 8.94 0.87
C PHE A 346 8.77 8.55 1.27
N GLY A 347 9.50 7.85 0.40
CA GLY A 347 10.87 7.41 0.64
C GLY A 347 10.98 6.12 1.43
N LYS A 348 10.15 5.11 1.11
CA LYS A 348 10.31 3.75 1.67
C LYS A 348 11.04 2.88 0.66
N GLY A 349 12.36 2.79 0.83
CA GLY A 349 13.26 2.05 -0.05
C GLY A 349 13.74 0.71 0.51
N SER A 350 13.29 0.33 1.70
CA SER A 350 13.68 -0.88 2.41
C SER A 350 12.89 -2.10 1.95
N VAL A 351 13.59 -3.24 1.87
CA VAL A 351 13.02 -4.56 1.55
C VAL A 351 12.78 -5.30 2.86
N GLN A 352 11.54 -5.70 3.13
CA GLN A 352 11.20 -6.51 4.28
C GLN A 352 11.00 -7.98 3.90
N MET A 353 11.44 -8.91 4.75
CA MET A 353 11.15 -10.33 4.62
C MET A 353 10.47 -10.89 5.87
N PRO A 354 9.33 -11.58 5.72
CA PRO A 354 8.67 -12.26 6.83
C PRO A 354 9.47 -13.49 7.28
N SER A 355 9.60 -13.66 8.58
CA SER A 355 10.23 -14.80 9.24
C SER A 355 9.27 -15.32 10.31
N LYS A 356 8.78 -16.55 10.14
CA LYS A 356 7.86 -17.18 11.09
C LYS A 356 8.61 -17.60 12.36
N LEU A 357 8.05 -17.27 13.52
CA LEU A 357 8.56 -17.59 14.84
C LEU A 357 7.89 -18.86 15.39
N ALA A 358 8.45 -19.43 16.45
CA ALA A 358 8.02 -20.72 17.02
C ALA A 358 6.56 -20.72 17.53
N ASP A 359 6.03 -19.57 17.93
CA ASP A 359 4.63 -19.39 18.37
C ASP A 359 3.66 -19.07 17.22
N GLY A 360 4.12 -19.14 15.98
CA GLY A 360 3.33 -18.81 14.78
C GLY A 360 3.24 -17.32 14.48
N SER A 361 3.78 -16.44 15.34
CA SER A 361 3.95 -15.03 15.03
C SER A 361 4.97 -14.83 13.90
N VAL A 362 4.99 -13.64 13.29
CA VAL A 362 5.84 -13.34 12.14
C VAL A 362 6.61 -12.06 12.38
N ALA A 363 7.94 -12.15 12.33
CA ALA A 363 8.84 -11.01 12.30
C ALA A 363 9.08 -10.60 10.85
N GLU A 364 8.61 -9.42 10.46
CA GLU A 364 8.87 -8.82 9.17
C GLU A 364 10.05 -7.86 9.32
N LEU A 365 11.23 -8.32 8.87
CA LEU A 365 12.51 -7.65 9.14
C LEU A 365 13.08 -7.03 7.86
N THR A 366 13.69 -5.85 7.97
CA THR A 366 14.45 -5.27 6.87
C THR A 366 15.67 -6.14 6.55
N VAL A 367 15.82 -6.53 5.29
CA VAL A 367 16.92 -7.37 4.81
C VAL A 367 17.84 -6.66 3.81
N GLY A 368 17.47 -5.46 3.38
CA GLY A 368 18.22 -4.68 2.41
C GLY A 368 17.40 -3.53 1.85
N HIS A 369 17.86 -2.96 0.75
CA HIS A 369 17.23 -1.82 0.08
C HIS A 369 17.10 -2.05 -1.42
N TYR A 370 16.08 -1.43 -2.02
CA TYR A 370 15.97 -1.40 -3.48
C TYR A 370 16.50 -0.08 -4.05
N ARG A 371 16.87 -0.15 -5.33
CA ARG A 371 17.34 0.96 -6.15
C ARG A 371 16.57 0.99 -7.46
N THR A 372 16.34 2.19 -7.96
CA THR A 372 15.72 2.40 -9.28
C THR A 372 16.69 1.99 -10.40
N PRO A 373 16.27 1.91 -11.68
CA PRO A 373 17.14 1.47 -12.77
C PRO A 373 18.43 2.28 -12.96
N SER A 374 18.41 3.58 -12.62
CA SER A 374 19.62 4.44 -12.63
C SER A 374 20.52 4.27 -11.39
N GLY A 375 20.17 3.38 -10.46
CA GLY A 375 20.94 3.10 -9.24
C GLY A 375 20.62 4.00 -8.05
N ARG A 376 19.62 4.89 -8.14
CA ARG A 376 19.24 5.77 -7.03
C ARG A 376 18.65 4.97 -5.87
N GLY A 377 19.10 5.28 -4.66
CA GLY A 377 18.46 4.79 -3.44
C GLY A 377 17.20 5.61 -3.13
N VAL A 378 16.13 4.94 -2.71
CA VAL A 378 14.83 5.56 -2.40
C VAL A 378 14.65 5.82 -0.90
N ASP A 379 15.29 5.02 -0.03
CA ASP A 379 15.02 5.08 1.42
C ASP A 379 15.38 6.44 2.03
N GLY A 380 14.40 7.04 2.71
CA GLY A 380 14.50 8.35 3.36
C GLY A 380 14.48 9.56 2.41
N ARG A 381 14.47 9.35 1.09
CA ARG A 381 14.51 10.44 0.09
C ARG A 381 13.29 10.47 -0.82
N GLY A 382 12.77 9.31 -1.18
CA GLY A 382 11.72 9.18 -2.19
C GLY A 382 12.21 9.40 -3.62
N ILE A 383 11.26 9.43 -4.53
CA ILE A 383 11.37 9.83 -5.92
C ILE A 383 11.02 11.31 -5.99
N SER A 384 11.95 12.12 -6.50
CA SER A 384 11.66 13.52 -6.82
C SER A 384 10.94 13.60 -8.18
N PRO A 385 9.83 14.35 -8.28
CA PRO A 385 9.12 14.52 -9.54
C PRO A 385 9.97 15.35 -10.53
N ASP A 386 9.81 15.09 -11.82
CA ASP A 386 10.42 15.89 -12.89
C ASP A 386 9.84 17.31 -12.88
N ILE A 387 8.56 17.44 -12.57
CA ILE A 387 7.86 18.73 -12.45
C ILE A 387 7.17 18.81 -11.08
N PRO A 388 7.71 19.63 -10.16
CA PRO A 388 7.06 19.91 -8.89
C PRO A 388 5.70 20.58 -9.07
N ALA A 389 4.67 20.04 -8.43
CA ALA A 389 3.31 20.51 -8.49
C ALA A 389 2.50 20.02 -7.30
N ASP A 390 1.95 20.94 -6.50
CA ASP A 390 0.99 20.62 -5.44
C ASP A 390 -0.43 20.56 -6.04
N ASP A 391 -1.31 21.50 -5.69
CA ASP A 391 -2.72 21.51 -6.11
C ASP A 391 -2.94 21.64 -7.62
N ARG A 392 -1.90 21.97 -8.39
CA ARG A 392 -1.95 22.13 -9.85
C ARG A 392 -1.43 20.92 -10.63
N ALA A 393 -1.13 19.80 -9.97
CA ALA A 393 -0.53 18.63 -10.60
C ALA A 393 -1.33 18.12 -11.82
N GLU A 394 -2.66 18.03 -11.71
CA GLU A 394 -3.51 17.58 -12.82
C GLU A 394 -3.54 18.56 -13.99
N SER A 395 -3.61 19.86 -13.70
CA SER A 395 -3.57 20.90 -14.75
C SER A 395 -2.24 20.86 -15.50
N ARG A 396 -1.12 20.75 -14.78
CA ARG A 396 0.21 20.61 -15.39
C ARG A 396 0.34 19.31 -16.18
N ALA A 397 -0.21 18.21 -15.67
CA ALA A 397 -0.21 16.94 -16.39
C ALA A 397 -0.92 17.04 -17.74
N ARG A 398 -2.04 17.76 -17.82
CA ARG A 398 -2.73 18.01 -19.10
C ARG A 398 -1.86 18.81 -20.07
N THR A 399 -1.17 19.86 -19.60
CA THR A 399 -0.25 20.66 -20.43
C THR A 399 0.93 19.84 -20.93
N VAL A 400 1.52 19.00 -20.08
CA VAL A 400 2.60 18.10 -20.51
C VAL A 400 2.08 17.07 -21.51
N MET A 401 0.90 16.49 -21.26
CA MET A 401 0.30 15.49 -22.12
C MET A 401 0.04 16.04 -23.53
N SER A 402 -0.42 17.29 -23.67
CA SER A 402 -0.59 17.91 -24.99
C SER A 402 0.75 18.07 -25.72
N GLY A 403 1.83 18.41 -25.01
CA GLY A 403 3.18 18.50 -25.58
C GLY A 403 3.76 17.16 -26.02
N LEU A 404 3.34 16.06 -25.39
CA LEU A 404 3.73 14.69 -25.75
C LEU A 404 2.90 14.09 -26.91
N GLY A 405 1.95 14.86 -27.48
CA GLY A 405 1.06 14.39 -28.54
C GLY A 405 -0.15 13.57 -28.04
N GLY A 406 -0.45 13.62 -26.74
CA GLY A 406 -1.55 12.90 -26.09
C GLY A 406 -2.79 13.75 -25.81
N GLY A 407 -2.89 14.92 -26.44
CA GLY A 407 -4.01 15.83 -26.31
C GLY A 407 -4.15 16.70 -27.54
N SER A 408 -5.06 16.29 -28.43
CA SER A 408 -5.64 17.10 -29.49
C SER A 408 -7.08 16.67 -29.69
#